data_AF-A0AAD9VXD1-F1
#
_entry.id   AF-A0AAD9VXD1-F1
#
_cell.length_a   1.000
_cell.length_b   1.000
_cell.length_c   1.000
_cell.angle_alpha   90.00
_cell.angle_beta   90.00
_cell.angle_gamma   90.00
#
_symmetry.space_group_name_H-M   'P 1'
#
loop_
_entity.id
_entity.type
_entity.pdbx_description
1 polymer ?
#
loop_
_entity_poly.entity_id
_entity_poly.type
_entity_poly.pdbx_seq_one_letter_code
_entity_poly.pdbx_strand_id
1 'polypeptide(L)' 'MATVDATLAAQSVAMAVESLGLGYCFLGAVRNKAREMAELLGLPLRTLVGMAIGKLDGSGLADIKP' A
#
# COMPACT_ATOMS: atom_id res chain seq x y z
N MET A 1 -17.76 -1.05 5.81
CA MET A 1 -17.88 -1.71 4.50
C MET A 1 -16.79 -1.24 3.53
N ALA A 2 -16.71 0.04 3.13
CA ALA A 2 -15.67 0.50 2.18
C ALA A 2 -14.19 0.21 2.57
N THR A 3 -13.85 0.26 3.85
CA THR A 3 -12.49 -0.06 4.33
C THR A 3 -12.13 -1.54 4.17
N VAL A 4 -13.12 -2.42 4.29
CA VAL A 4 -12.93 -3.87 4.10
C VAL A 4 -12.72 -4.16 2.62
N ASP A 5 -13.55 -3.58 1.76
CA ASP A 5 -13.42 -3.73 0.30
C ASP A 5 -12.06 -3.23 -0.20
N ALA A 6 -11.63 -2.06 0.28
CA ALA A 6 -10.31 -1.52 -0.05
C ALA A 6 -9.16 -2.43 0.42
N THR A 7 -9.30 -3.04 1.60
CA THR A 7 -8.29 -3.97 2.13
C THR A 7 -8.23 -5.27 1.31
N LEU A 8 -9.39 -5.83 0.94
CA LEU A 8 -9.46 -7.04 0.09
C LEU A 8 -8.90 -6.80 -1.31
N ALA A 9 -9.20 -5.63 -1.89
CA ALA A 9 -8.63 -5.22 -3.17
C ALA A 9 -7.10 -5.07 -3.08
N ALA A 10 -6.61 -4.40 -2.03
CA ALA A 10 -5.19 -4.21 -1.85
C ALA A 10 -4.44 -5.52 -1.56
N GLN A 11 -5.06 -6.47 -0.84
CA GLN A 11 -4.48 -7.79 -0.62
C GLN A 11 -4.43 -8.63 -1.91
N SER A 12 -5.43 -8.50 -2.77
CA SER A 12 -5.41 -9.13 -4.10
C SER A 12 -4.26 -8.59 -4.96
N VAL A 13 -3.99 -7.29 -4.88
CA VAL A 13 -2.84 -6.66 -5.55
C VAL A 13 -1.52 -7.16 -4.96
N ALA A 14 -1.40 -7.24 -3.63
CA ALA A 14 -0.22 -7.79 -2.96
C ALA A 14 0.15 -9.19 -3.48
N MET A 15 -0.83 -10.10 -3.55
CA MET A 15 -0.61 -11.44 -4.09
C MET A 15 -0.14 -11.44 -5.55
N ALA A 16 -0.71 -10.57 -6.38
CA ALA A 16 -0.30 -10.44 -7.78
C ALA A 16 1.15 -9.92 -7.88
N VAL A 17 1.52 -8.95 -7.04
CA VAL A 17 2.87 -8.37 -6.99
C VAL A 17 3.90 -9.43 -6.60
N GLU A 18 3.64 -10.22 -5.55
CA GLU A 18 4.52 -11.31 -5.13
C GLU A 18 4.66 -12.38 -6.22
N SER A 19 3.55 -12.73 -6.89
CA SER A 19 3.56 -13.69 -8.01
C SER A 19 4.45 -13.23 -9.18
N LEU A 20 4.62 -11.91 -9.35
CA LEU A 20 5.51 -11.32 -10.35
C LEU A 20 6.98 -11.21 -9.88
N GLY A 21 7.32 -11.76 -8.70
CA GLY A 21 8.67 -11.70 -8.12
C GLY A 21 9.05 -10.31 -7.60
N LEU A 22 8.06 -9.46 -7.33
CA LEU A 22 8.23 -8.12 -6.76
C LEU A 22 7.88 -8.14 -5.26
N GLY A 23 8.37 -7.13 -4.54
CA GLY A 23 7.99 -6.88 -3.15
C GLY A 23 6.97 -5.75 -3.02
N TYR A 24 6.21 -5.75 -1.92
CA TYR A 24 5.30 -4.66 -1.57
C TYR A 24 5.38 -4.26 -0.09
N CYS A 25 4.89 -3.07 0.25
CA CYS A 25 4.72 -2.61 1.63
C CYS A 25 3.44 -1.79 1.77
N PHE A 26 2.57 -2.17 2.72
CA PHE A 26 1.39 -1.37 3.06
C PHE A 26 1.81 -0.10 3.80
N LEU A 27 1.33 1.05 3.32
CA LEU A 27 1.68 2.36 3.88
C LEU A 27 0.60 2.79 4.89
N GLY A 28 0.65 2.28 6.12
CA GLY A 28 -0.28 2.69 7.19
C GLY A 28 -0.17 4.19 7.55
N ALA A 29 0.99 4.78 7.30
CA ALA A 29 1.31 6.18 7.58
C ALA A 29 0.55 7.18 6.68
N VAL A 30 -0.08 6.74 5.59
CA VAL A 30 -0.91 7.63 4.74
C VAL A 30 -2.04 8.31 5.50
N ARG A 31 -2.45 7.72 6.63
CA ARG A 31 -3.49 8.27 7.50
C ARG A 31 -2.98 9.43 8.38
N ASN A 32 -1.68 9.54 8.63
CA ASN A 32 -1.11 10.55 9.53
C ASN A 32 -1.36 11.98 9.03
N LYS A 33 -1.38 12.16 7.70
CA LYS A 33 -1.64 13.44 7.01
C LYS A 33 -2.61 13.26 5.84
N ALA A 34 -3.70 12.54 6.08
CA ALA A 34 -4.61 12.10 5.02
C ALA A 34 -5.19 13.26 4.18
N ARG A 35 -5.50 14.40 4.80
CA ARG A 35 -6.04 15.58 4.11
C ARG A 35 -5.01 16.22 3.18
N GLU A 36 -3.84 16.56 3.70
CA GLU A 36 -2.74 17.14 2.90
C GLU A 36 -2.37 16.22 1.72
N MET A 37 -2.33 14.91 1.96
CA MET A 37 -2.05 13.92 0.92
C MET A 37 -3.15 13.85 -0.14
N ALA A 38 -4.43 13.86 0.27
CA ALA A 38 -5.56 13.85 -0.65
C ALA A 38 -5.59 15.12 -1.52
N GLU A 39 -5.30 16.28 -0.93
CA GLU A 39 -5.19 17.55 -1.66
C GLU A 39 -4.02 17.54 -2.65
N LEU A 40 -2.83 17.08 -2.21
CA LEU A 40 -1.64 16.99 -3.06
C LEU A 40 -1.86 16.06 -4.28
N LEU A 41 -2.56 14.95 -4.07
CA LEU A 41 -2.80 13.94 -5.09
C LEU A 41 -4.11 14.16 -5.87
N GLY A 42 -4.89 15.20 -5.55
CA GLY A 42 -6.19 15.47 -6.18
C GLY A 42 -7.21 14.34 -5.97
N LEU A 43 -7.16 13.64 -4.84
CA LEU A 43 -8.00 12.48 -4.57
C LEU A 43 -9.43 12.89 -4.19
N PRO A 44 -10.43 12.10 -4.60
CA PRO A 44 -11.81 12.32 -4.19
C PRO A 44 -12.00 12.11 -2.68
N LEU A 45 -13.10 12.65 -2.17
CA LEU A 45 -13.47 12.49 -0.76
C LEU A 45 -13.51 11.00 -0.36
N ARG A 46 -12.90 10.69 0.78
CA ARG A 46 -12.90 9.38 1.45
C ARG A 46 -12.06 8.28 0.77
N THR A 47 -11.00 8.62 0.04
CA THR A 47 -10.00 7.64 -0.43
C THR A 47 -9.15 7.11 0.72
N LEU A 48 -8.95 5.78 0.76
CA LEU A 48 -8.17 5.11 1.80
C LEU A 48 -7.48 3.86 1.26
N VAL A 49 -6.16 3.93 1.05
CA VAL A 49 -5.16 2.84 0.97
C VAL A 49 -3.86 3.41 0.38
N GLY A 50 -2.71 2.93 0.86
CA GLY A 50 -1.42 3.20 0.25
C GLY A 50 -0.57 1.93 0.22
N MET A 51 0.14 1.72 -0.88
CA MET A 51 1.04 0.57 -1.08
C MET A 51 2.24 1.03 -1.90
N ALA A 52 3.44 0.65 -1.48
CA ALA A 52 4.65 0.73 -2.30
C ALA A 52 4.93 -0.63 -2.94
N ILE A 53 5.40 -0.63 -4.19
CA ILE A 53 5.76 -1.83 -4.96
C ILE A 53 7.14 -1.61 -5.58
N GLY A 54 8.00 -2.62 -5.57
CA GLY A 54 9.35 -2.50 -6.14
C GLY A 54 10.05 -3.83 -6.34
N LYS A 55 11.20 -3.78 -7.03
CA LYS A 55 12.12 -4.92 -7.09
C LYS A 55 12.78 -5.11 -5.74
N LEU A 56 12.95 -6.36 -5.34
CA LEU A 56 13.73 -6.72 -4.17
C LEU A 56 15.21 -6.65 -4.56
N ASP A 57 15.91 -5.62 -4.09
CA ASP A 57 17.36 -5.65 -4.10
C ASP A 57 17.78 -6.67 -3.05
N GLY A 58 18.49 -7.73 -3.46
CA GLY A 58 18.79 -8.92 -2.65
C GLY A 58 19.64 -8.70 -1.38
N SER A 59 19.72 -7.48 -0.87
CA SER A 59 20.43 -7.10 0.36
C SER A 59 19.59 -7.23 1.64
N GLY A 60 18.40 -7.81 1.59
CA GLY A 60 17.64 -8.12 2.79
C GLY A 60 16.43 -8.97 2.48
N LEU A 61 16.29 -10.08 3.19
CA LEU A 61 14.98 -10.71 3.41
C LEU A 61 14.01 -9.60 3.78
N ALA A 62 12.76 -9.68 3.30
CA ALA A 62 11.68 -8.79 3.68
C ALA A 62 11.50 -8.86 5.21
N ASP A 63 12.28 -8.06 5.92
CA ASP A 63 12.30 -8.05 7.37
C ASP A 63 11.01 -7.36 7.79
N ILE A 64 10.13 -8.15 8.41
CA ILE A 64 8.94 -7.60 9.05
C ILE A 64 9.49 -6.67 10.12
N LYS A 65 9.45 -5.35 9.88
CA LYS A 65 9.80 -4.36 10.90
C LYS A 65 8.99 -4.69 12.16
N PRO A 66 9.64 -4.81 13.34
CA PRO A 66 8.94 -5.08 14.59
C PRO A 66 7.92 -3.99 14.92
#